data_AF-A0AAW2IJG8-F1
#
_entry.id   AF-A0AAW2IJG8-F1
#
_cell.length_a   1.000
_cell.length_b   1.000
_cell.length_c   1.000
_cell.angle_alpha   90.00
_cell.angle_beta   90.00
_cell.angle_gamma   90.00
#
_symmetry.space_group_name_H-M   'P 1'
#
loop_
_entity.id
_entity.type
_entity.pdbx_description
1 polymer ?
#
loop_
_entity_poly.entity_id
_entity_poly.type
_entity_poly.pdbx_seq_one_letter_code
_entity_poly.pdbx_strand_id
1 'polypeptide(L)'
;MSSMAGFDIQSMGKQLAYIVRAETKVKNLKKNKAAGGLSFTFLGENVVPGVKIEDEITLGKQYVLVGSAGAVRSQHDTAYGANFELQRRELDYPIGQVQSTLSMSIIKWRGDLALGFNSLAQFSIGRNSKVAVRAGINNKLSGQVTVRTSSSEHLSLALAAIIPTALSIYKKLFPTAGEKYSIY
;
A
#
# COMPACT_ATOMS: atom_id res chain seq x y z
N MET A 1 15.33 -20.31 -0.77
CA MET A 1 14.35 -20.09 0.32
C MET A 1 14.87 -18.93 1.15
N SER A 2 14.05 -17.93 1.43
CA SER A 2 14.42 -16.77 2.26
C SER A 2 13.51 -16.75 3.47
N SER A 3 14.08 -16.64 4.66
CA SER A 3 13.32 -16.42 5.89
C SER A 3 13.70 -15.07 6.47
N MET A 4 12.73 -14.33 6.97
CA MET A 4 12.89 -13.01 7.57
C MET A 4 12.16 -13.04 8.90
N ALA A 5 12.89 -12.76 9.98
CA ALA A 5 12.31 -12.46 11.27
C ALA A 5 12.47 -10.96 11.52
N GLY A 6 11.38 -10.31 11.89
CA GLY A 6 11.34 -8.90 12.23
C GLY A 6 10.77 -8.72 13.62
N PHE A 7 11.31 -7.77 14.36
CA PHE A 7 10.76 -7.31 15.62
C PHE A 7 10.60 -5.80 15.53
N ASP A 8 9.40 -5.33 15.75
CA ASP A 8 9.05 -3.91 15.70
C ASP A 8 8.40 -3.50 17.02
N ILE A 9 8.74 -2.31 17.51
CA ILE A 9 8.14 -1.73 18.71
C ILE A 9 7.42 -0.47 18.27
N GLN A 10 6.10 -0.48 18.32
CA GLN A 10 5.27 0.63 17.93
C GLN A 10 4.56 1.23 19.15
N SER A 11 4.68 2.54 19.36
CA SER A 11 3.88 3.22 20.37
C SER A 11 2.46 3.46 19.85
N MET A 12 1.47 2.82 20.47
CA MET A 12 0.04 3.04 20.20
C MET A 12 -0.55 3.88 21.34
N GLY A 13 -0.40 5.21 21.25
CA GLY A 13 -0.89 6.14 22.27
C GLY A 13 -0.05 6.08 23.55
N LYS A 14 -0.62 5.54 24.64
CA LYS A 14 0.05 5.37 25.95
C LYS A 14 0.62 3.96 26.18
N GLN A 15 0.41 3.02 25.25
CA GLN A 15 0.84 1.63 25.37
C GLN A 15 1.85 1.27 24.27
N LEU A 16 2.83 0.44 24.61
CA LEU A 16 3.79 -0.11 23.67
C LEU A 16 3.23 -1.39 23.05
N ALA A 17 3.24 -1.45 21.72
CA ALA A 17 2.90 -2.62 20.93
C ALA A 17 4.20 -3.29 20.46
N TYR A 18 4.42 -4.54 20.83
CA TYR A 18 5.54 -5.35 20.35
C TYR A 18 5.05 -6.26 19.24
N ILE A 19 5.62 -6.16 18.05
CA ILE A 19 5.22 -6.95 16.89
C ILE A 19 6.38 -7.86 16.51
N VAL A 20 6.21 -9.15 16.73
CA VAL A 20 7.12 -10.19 16.24
C VAL A 20 6.55 -10.69 14.92
N ARG A 21 7.31 -10.66 13.83
CA ARG A 21 6.90 -11.20 12.53
C ARG A 21 7.93 -12.20 12.05
N ALA A 22 7.49 -13.37 11.64
CA ALA A 22 8.31 -14.37 10.97
C ALA A 22 7.71 -14.63 9.59
N GLU A 23 8.45 -14.39 8.52
CA GLU A 23 7.99 -14.54 7.15
C GLU A 23 8.97 -15.41 6.38
N THR A 24 8.45 -16.41 5.69
CA THR A 24 9.23 -17.37 4.91
C THR A 24 8.75 -17.34 3.48
N LYS A 25 9.65 -16.98 2.55
CA LYS A 25 9.42 -16.98 1.11
C LYS A 25 10.11 -18.17 0.47
N VAL A 26 9.33 -19.02 -0.17
CA VAL A 26 9.78 -20.16 -0.95
C VAL A 26 9.50 -19.87 -2.41
N LYS A 27 10.55 -19.60 -3.18
CA LYS A 27 10.44 -19.53 -4.64
C LYS A 27 10.44 -20.96 -5.18
N ASN A 28 9.31 -21.40 -5.73
CA ASN A 28 9.16 -22.75 -6.27
C ASN A 28 9.24 -22.70 -7.81
N LEU A 29 10.18 -23.44 -8.41
CA LEU A 29 10.41 -23.62 -9.85
C LEU A 29 10.09 -22.42 -10.78
N LYS A 30 11.13 -21.67 -11.18
CA LYS A 30 11.23 -20.60 -12.22
C LYS A 30 10.11 -19.53 -12.36
N LYS A 31 8.87 -19.74 -11.92
CA LYS A 31 7.68 -18.91 -12.18
C LYS A 31 6.73 -18.76 -10.97
N ASN A 32 6.81 -19.60 -9.94
CA ASN A 32 5.93 -19.52 -8.77
C ASN A 32 6.70 -19.15 -7.50
N LYS A 33 6.04 -18.45 -6.58
CA LYS A 33 6.64 -18.01 -5.33
C LYS A 33 5.57 -17.98 -4.25
N ALA A 34 5.68 -18.92 -3.32
CA ALA A 34 4.84 -18.97 -2.14
C ALA A 34 5.54 -18.23 -0.98
N ALA A 35 4.77 -17.57 -0.14
CA ALA A 35 5.21 -16.97 1.10
C ALA A 35 4.23 -17.31 2.23
N GLY A 36 4.78 -17.65 3.39
CA GLY A 36 4.01 -17.85 4.62
C GLY A 36 4.58 -16.95 5.70
N GLY A 37 3.72 -16.18 6.36
CA GLY A 37 4.04 -15.27 7.42
C GLY A 37 3.23 -15.56 8.68
N LEU A 38 3.89 -15.49 9.83
CA LEU A 38 3.29 -15.46 11.15
C LEU A 38 3.63 -14.12 11.78
N SER A 39 2.70 -13.54 12.52
CA SER A 39 2.93 -12.31 13.27
C SER A 39 2.25 -12.39 14.63
N PHE A 40 2.92 -11.93 15.67
CA PHE A 40 2.39 -11.84 17.02
C PHE A 40 2.51 -10.39 17.45
N THR A 41 1.37 -9.72 17.62
CA THR A 41 1.32 -8.35 18.13
C THR A 41 0.89 -8.38 19.59
N PHE A 42 1.80 -8.00 20.49
CA PHE A 42 1.56 -7.85 21.92
C PHE A 42 1.24 -6.38 22.20
N LEU A 43 0.03 -6.09 22.64
CA LEU A 43 -0.42 -4.75 22.99
C LEU A 43 -0.75 -4.72 24.49
N GLY A 44 0.25 -4.41 25.31
CA GLY A 44 0.14 -4.54 26.77
C GLY A 44 -0.15 -6.00 27.18
N GLU A 45 -1.34 -6.26 27.70
CA GLU A 45 -1.83 -7.60 28.09
C GLU A 45 -2.54 -8.36 26.95
N ASN A 46 -2.83 -7.69 25.83
CA ASN A 46 -3.49 -8.32 24.68
C ASN A 46 -2.47 -8.95 23.74
N VAL A 47 -2.65 -10.22 23.40
CA VAL A 47 -1.85 -10.88 22.35
C VAL A 47 -2.72 -11.10 21.13
N VAL A 48 -2.23 -10.64 19.98
CA VAL A 48 -2.90 -10.75 18.69
C VAL A 48 -2.03 -11.62 17.77
N PRO A 49 -2.20 -12.96 17.79
CA PRO A 49 -1.57 -13.83 16.81
C PRO A 49 -2.20 -13.62 15.42
N GLY A 50 -1.37 -13.76 14.41
CA GLY A 50 -1.69 -13.50 13.02
C GLY A 50 -0.96 -14.45 12.11
N VAL A 51 -1.65 -14.89 11.06
CA VAL A 51 -1.10 -15.68 9.98
C VAL A 51 -1.41 -14.98 8.67
N LYS A 52 -0.46 -15.03 7.75
CA LYS A 52 -0.55 -14.52 6.39
C LYS A 52 0.04 -15.56 5.46
N ILE A 53 -0.61 -15.82 4.36
CA ILE A 53 -0.13 -16.66 3.28
C ILE A 53 -0.23 -15.82 2.02
N GLU A 54 0.82 -15.79 1.23
CA GLU A 54 0.84 -15.12 -0.06
C GLU A 54 1.34 -16.12 -1.11
N ASP A 55 0.74 -16.10 -2.29
CA ASP A 55 1.18 -16.88 -3.44
C ASP A 55 1.29 -15.96 -4.65
N GLU A 56 2.45 -15.98 -5.29
CA GLU A 56 2.81 -15.17 -6.43
C GLU A 56 3.08 -16.08 -7.63
N ILE A 57 2.28 -15.94 -8.68
CA ILE A 57 2.34 -16.71 -9.91
C ILE A 57 2.73 -15.77 -11.05
N THR A 58 3.88 -16.02 -11.67
CA THR A 58 4.34 -15.26 -12.85
C THR A 58 3.92 -15.97 -14.13
N LEU A 59 2.99 -15.38 -14.86
CA LEU A 59 2.53 -15.82 -16.18
C LEU A 59 3.36 -15.14 -17.27
N GLY A 60 4.28 -15.92 -17.86
CA GLY A 60 5.16 -15.46 -18.94
C GLY A 60 6.30 -14.57 -18.43
N LYS A 61 6.60 -13.50 -19.16
CA LYS A 61 7.60 -12.47 -18.76
C LYS A 61 6.97 -11.19 -18.22
N GLN A 62 5.65 -11.06 -18.35
CA GLN A 62 4.96 -9.78 -18.25
C GLN A 62 3.88 -9.74 -17.17
N TYR A 63 3.23 -10.85 -16.84
CA TYR A 63 2.11 -10.84 -15.90
C TYR A 63 2.51 -11.53 -14.60
N VAL A 64 2.21 -10.91 -13.48
CA VAL A 64 2.42 -11.45 -12.14
C VAL A 64 1.10 -11.32 -11.39
N LEU A 65 0.58 -12.44 -10.94
CA LEU A 65 -0.59 -12.53 -10.07
C LEU A 65 -0.11 -12.80 -8.66
N VAL A 66 -0.60 -12.06 -7.68
CA VAL A 66 -0.28 -12.24 -6.28
C VAL A 66 -1.58 -12.34 -5.50
N GLY A 67 -1.87 -13.52 -4.97
CA GLY A 67 -2.93 -13.73 -4.00
C GLY A 67 -2.35 -13.71 -2.60
N SER A 68 -3.01 -13.06 -1.66
CA SER A 68 -2.69 -13.17 -0.24
C SER A 68 -3.96 -13.36 0.57
N ALA A 69 -3.87 -14.16 1.61
CA ALA A 69 -4.91 -14.36 2.59
C ALA A 69 -4.29 -14.39 3.97
N GLY A 70 -4.99 -13.90 4.97
CA GLY A 70 -4.50 -13.90 6.34
C GLY A 70 -5.63 -13.79 7.32
N ALA A 71 -5.35 -14.17 8.54
CA ALA A 71 -6.25 -13.99 9.66
C ALA A 71 -5.44 -13.50 10.86
N VAL A 72 -5.97 -12.52 11.57
CA VAL A 72 -5.43 -12.05 12.83
C VAL A 72 -6.51 -12.17 13.89
N ARG A 73 -6.17 -12.74 15.03
CA ARG A 73 -7.10 -12.94 16.14
C ARG A 73 -6.73 -11.98 17.25
N SER A 74 -7.61 -11.05 17.56
CA SER A 74 -7.60 -10.30 18.82
C SER A 74 -8.43 -11.07 19.85
N GLN A 75 -8.18 -10.91 21.16
CA GLN A 75 -8.72 -11.78 22.23
C GLN A 75 -10.16 -12.29 22.00
N HIS A 76 -11.08 -11.40 21.61
CA HIS A 76 -12.49 -11.71 21.39
C HIS A 76 -12.94 -11.68 19.91
N ASP A 77 -12.09 -11.25 18.98
CA ASP A 77 -12.47 -10.98 17.59
C ASP A 77 -11.43 -11.47 16.60
N THR A 78 -11.87 -12.09 15.50
CA THR A 78 -10.97 -12.48 14.41
C THR A 78 -11.20 -11.58 13.21
N ALA A 79 -10.12 -10.97 12.71
CA ALA A 79 -10.12 -10.28 11.43
C ALA A 79 -9.59 -11.22 10.35
N TYR A 80 -10.34 -11.38 9.27
CA TYR A 80 -9.92 -12.14 8.10
C TYR A 80 -9.62 -11.15 6.98
N GLY A 81 -8.52 -11.34 6.27
CA GLY A 81 -8.11 -10.49 5.16
C GLY A 81 -7.74 -11.32 3.95
N ALA A 82 -8.14 -10.87 2.77
CA ALA A 82 -7.69 -11.40 1.50
C ALA A 82 -7.31 -10.23 0.60
N ASN A 83 -6.18 -10.32 -0.09
CA ASN A 83 -5.81 -9.36 -1.12
C ASN A 83 -5.44 -10.10 -2.39
N PHE A 84 -5.91 -9.60 -3.52
CA PHE A 84 -5.59 -10.09 -4.84
C PHE A 84 -4.95 -8.95 -5.63
N GLU A 85 -3.78 -9.19 -6.20
CA GLU A 85 -3.02 -8.20 -6.93
C GLU A 85 -2.58 -8.77 -8.28
N LEU A 86 -2.90 -8.03 -9.35
CA LEU A 86 -2.49 -8.30 -10.72
C LEU A 86 -1.50 -7.21 -11.14
N GLN A 87 -0.25 -7.60 -11.34
CA GLN A 87 0.79 -6.74 -11.88
C GLN A 87 1.06 -7.11 -13.35
N ARG A 88 1.06 -6.12 -14.21
CA ARG A 88 1.56 -6.18 -15.58
C ARG A 88 2.86 -5.39 -15.65
N ARG A 89 3.96 -6.11 -15.88
CA ARG A 89 5.31 -5.62 -16.17
C ARG A 89 5.60 -5.78 -17.65
N GLU A 90 6.46 -4.91 -18.17
CA GLU A 90 6.90 -4.98 -19.55
C GLU A 90 7.98 -6.06 -19.76
N LEU A 91 8.07 -6.58 -21.00
CA LEU A 91 8.83 -7.77 -21.39
C LEU A 91 10.35 -7.67 -21.14
N ASP A 92 10.88 -6.45 -21.14
CA ASP A 92 12.32 -6.13 -21.02
C ASP A 92 12.71 -5.70 -19.61
N TYR A 93 12.14 -6.26 -18.54
CA TYR A 93 12.54 -5.93 -17.17
C TYR A 93 14.01 -6.35 -16.89
N PRO A 94 14.90 -5.47 -16.38
CA PRO A 94 14.64 -4.21 -15.66
C PRO A 94 14.62 -2.92 -16.50
N ILE A 95 14.75 -3.01 -17.82
CA ILE A 95 14.79 -1.88 -18.77
C ILE A 95 13.37 -1.35 -19.07
N GLY A 96 12.38 -2.23 -19.15
CA GLY A 96 10.96 -1.88 -19.23
C GLY A 96 10.44 -1.35 -17.90
N GLN A 97 10.37 -0.03 -17.75
CA GLN A 97 10.00 0.64 -16.50
C GLN A 97 8.51 1.03 -16.44
N VAL A 98 7.67 0.37 -17.25
CA VAL A 98 6.21 0.47 -17.16
C VAL A 98 5.66 -0.72 -16.38
N GLN A 99 5.01 -0.44 -15.26
CA GLN A 99 4.39 -1.42 -14.39
C GLN A 99 3.00 -0.94 -13.98
N SER A 100 1.97 -1.63 -14.45
CA SER A 100 0.59 -1.41 -14.00
C SER A 100 0.23 -2.47 -12.99
N THR A 101 -0.23 -2.08 -11.81
CA THR A 101 -0.61 -2.96 -10.71
C THR A 101 -2.03 -2.65 -10.31
N LEU A 102 -2.89 -3.66 -10.32
CA LEU A 102 -4.28 -3.58 -9.89
C LEU A 102 -4.42 -4.48 -8.68
N SER A 103 -4.85 -3.95 -7.56
CA SER A 103 -5.00 -4.68 -6.31
C SER A 103 -6.40 -4.50 -5.76
N MET A 104 -6.95 -5.57 -5.20
CA MET A 104 -8.23 -5.58 -4.53
C MET A 104 -8.04 -6.26 -3.18
N SER A 105 -8.49 -5.62 -2.11
CA SER A 105 -8.37 -6.07 -0.73
C SER A 105 -9.74 -6.22 -0.11
N ILE A 106 -9.97 -7.28 0.64
CA ILE A 106 -11.20 -7.55 1.36
C ILE A 106 -10.80 -7.92 2.78
N ILE A 107 -11.30 -7.19 3.77
CA ILE A 107 -11.01 -7.43 5.18
C ILE A 107 -12.32 -7.49 5.94
N LYS A 108 -12.59 -8.59 6.64
CA LYS A 108 -13.73 -8.75 7.54
C LYS A 108 -13.26 -8.61 8.97
N TRP A 109 -13.82 -7.69 9.74
CA TRP A 109 -13.53 -7.53 11.17
C TRP A 109 -14.78 -7.10 11.93
N ARG A 110 -15.07 -7.73 13.09
CA ARG A 110 -16.22 -7.40 13.96
C ARG A 110 -17.58 -7.28 13.23
N GLY A 111 -17.76 -8.02 12.13
CA GLY A 111 -18.97 -7.96 11.31
C GLY A 111 -18.97 -6.87 10.23
N ASP A 112 -17.99 -5.96 10.22
CA ASP A 112 -17.78 -4.97 9.16
C ASP A 112 -16.85 -5.54 8.07
N LEU A 113 -17.19 -5.31 6.81
CA LEU A 113 -16.47 -5.77 5.63
C LEU A 113 -15.85 -4.58 4.93
N ALA A 114 -14.54 -4.39 5.10
CA ALA A 114 -13.77 -3.39 4.37
C ALA A 114 -13.33 -3.94 3.02
N LEU A 115 -13.96 -3.45 1.95
CA LEU A 115 -13.50 -3.61 0.57
C LEU A 115 -12.58 -2.45 0.18
N GLY A 116 -11.48 -2.75 -0.48
CA GLY A 116 -10.54 -1.77 -1.00
C GLY A 116 -10.09 -2.17 -2.39
N PHE A 117 -9.86 -1.17 -3.23
CA PHE A 117 -9.33 -1.36 -4.57
C PHE A 117 -8.24 -0.34 -4.78
N ASN A 118 -7.02 -0.77 -5.11
CA ASN A 118 -5.92 0.13 -5.46
C ASN A 118 -5.34 -0.21 -6.82
N SER A 119 -5.39 0.77 -7.72
CA SER A 119 -4.69 0.78 -8.99
C SER A 119 -3.40 1.59 -8.86
N LEU A 120 -2.33 1.14 -9.50
CA LEU A 120 -1.03 1.79 -9.52
C LEU A 120 -0.43 1.65 -10.91
N ALA A 121 -0.34 2.76 -11.64
CA ALA A 121 0.33 2.84 -12.92
C ALA A 121 1.70 3.50 -12.74
N GLN A 122 2.76 2.75 -12.94
CA GLN A 122 4.13 3.26 -12.97
C GLN A 122 4.59 3.27 -14.42
N PHE A 123 5.18 4.39 -14.85
CA PHE A 123 5.76 4.56 -16.17
C PHE A 123 6.97 5.48 -16.03
N SER A 124 8.00 5.25 -16.85
CA SER A 124 9.18 6.11 -16.82
C SER A 124 9.27 6.93 -18.08
N ILE A 125 9.47 8.22 -17.89
CA ILE A 125 9.55 9.22 -18.95
C ILE A 125 11.04 9.57 -19.12
N GLY A 126 11.69 8.99 -20.12
CA GLY A 126 13.09 9.29 -20.46
C GLY A 126 14.14 8.56 -19.61
N ARG A 127 15.38 9.06 -19.62
CA ARG A 127 16.56 8.35 -19.06
C ARG A 127 16.63 8.36 -17.52
N ASN A 128 15.93 9.24 -16.82
CA ASN A 128 16.06 9.37 -15.36
C ASN A 128 14.81 9.86 -14.60
N SER A 129 13.62 9.84 -15.21
CA SER A 129 12.39 10.27 -14.56
C SER A 129 11.39 9.13 -14.50
N LYS A 130 10.97 8.76 -13.29
CA LYS A 130 9.93 7.75 -13.06
C LYS A 130 8.69 8.42 -12.51
N VAL A 131 7.52 8.10 -13.06
CA VAL A 131 6.23 8.56 -12.57
C VAL A 131 5.42 7.35 -12.14
N ALA A 132 4.82 7.44 -10.97
CA ALA A 132 3.97 6.42 -10.38
C ALA A 132 2.67 7.07 -9.92
N VAL A 133 1.57 6.72 -10.56
CA VAL A 133 0.22 7.17 -10.21
C VAL A 133 -0.46 6.04 -9.47
N ARG A 134 -0.88 6.27 -8.23
CA ARG A 134 -1.70 5.36 -7.43
C ARG A 134 -3.08 5.96 -7.25
N ALA A 135 -4.12 5.16 -7.44
CA ALA A 135 -5.49 5.51 -7.15
C ALA A 135 -6.10 4.36 -6.32
N GLY A 136 -6.45 4.63 -5.07
CA GLY A 136 -7.07 3.71 -4.13
C GLY A 136 -8.47 4.17 -3.76
N ILE A 137 -9.40 3.24 -3.60
CA ILE A 137 -10.76 3.49 -3.13
C ILE A 137 -11.03 2.48 -2.02
N ASN A 138 -11.61 2.91 -0.91
CA ASN A 138 -11.97 2.05 0.23
C ASN A 138 -13.48 2.12 0.50
N ASN A 139 -14.02 1.16 1.25
CA ASN A 139 -15.42 1.00 1.64
C ASN A 139 -16.06 2.23 2.32
N LYS A 140 -15.23 3.18 2.79
CA LYS A 140 -15.69 4.48 3.30
C LYS A 140 -15.85 5.54 2.21
N LEU A 141 -15.89 5.17 0.92
CA LEU A 141 -15.85 6.08 -0.24
C LEU A 141 -14.65 7.06 -0.21
N SER A 142 -13.63 6.77 0.60
CA SER A 142 -12.42 7.57 0.67
C SER A 142 -11.51 7.15 -0.47
N GLY A 143 -11.47 7.98 -1.51
CA GLY A 143 -10.55 7.85 -2.63
C GLY A 143 -9.21 8.50 -2.28
N GLN A 144 -8.12 7.74 -2.31
CA GLN A 144 -6.77 8.26 -2.21
C GLN A 144 -6.12 8.22 -3.59
N VAL A 145 -5.79 9.38 -4.14
CA VAL A 145 -4.94 9.47 -5.34
C VAL A 145 -3.57 9.98 -4.91
N THR A 146 -2.52 9.23 -5.21
CA THR A 146 -1.14 9.59 -4.91
C THR A 146 -0.34 9.55 -6.18
N VAL A 147 0.20 10.70 -6.59
CA VAL A 147 1.13 10.78 -7.72
C VAL A 147 2.54 10.95 -7.14
N ARG A 148 3.41 10.00 -7.46
CA ARG A 148 4.81 9.99 -7.05
C ARG A 148 5.68 10.12 -8.29
N THR A 149 6.37 11.24 -8.42
CA THR A 149 7.37 11.46 -9.46
C THR A 149 8.75 11.40 -8.83
N SER A 150 9.55 10.41 -9.20
CA SER A 150 10.94 10.24 -8.79
C SER A 150 11.82 10.67 -9.94
N SER A 151 12.26 11.91 -9.93
CA SER A 151 13.34 12.42 -10.80
C SER A 151 14.57 12.61 -9.93
N SER A 152 15.72 12.14 -10.41
CA SER A 152 16.99 12.37 -9.72
C SER A 152 17.24 13.88 -9.65
N GLU A 153 17.27 14.40 -8.42
CA GLU A 153 17.93 15.63 -7.95
C GLU A 153 17.20 16.99 -7.94
N HIS A 154 16.12 17.26 -8.69
CA HIS A 154 15.58 18.64 -8.72
C HIS A 154 14.05 18.85 -8.57
N LEU A 155 13.21 17.81 -8.61
CA LEU A 155 11.75 17.98 -8.65
C LEU A 155 11.04 18.02 -7.28
N SER A 156 11.61 17.42 -6.23
CA SER A 156 11.03 17.51 -4.87
C SER A 156 11.06 18.95 -4.34
N LEU A 157 12.14 19.69 -4.62
CA LEU A 157 12.25 21.13 -4.35
C LEU A 157 11.31 21.96 -5.24
N ALA A 158 11.15 21.61 -6.52
CA ALA A 158 10.23 22.32 -7.41
C ALA A 158 8.75 22.09 -7.08
N LEU A 159 8.33 20.87 -6.73
CA LEU A 159 6.96 20.58 -6.29
C LEU A 159 6.63 21.27 -4.97
N ALA A 160 7.58 21.34 -4.03
CA ALA A 160 7.42 22.13 -2.80
C ALA A 160 7.21 23.63 -3.07
N ALA A 161 7.74 24.15 -4.18
CA ALA A 161 7.53 25.54 -4.62
C ALA A 161 6.23 25.74 -5.42
N ILE A 162 5.80 24.75 -6.21
CA ILE A 162 4.60 24.85 -7.08
C ILE A 162 3.29 24.76 -6.29
N ILE A 163 3.22 23.92 -5.25
CA ILE A 163 2.01 23.81 -4.41
C ILE A 163 1.58 25.17 -3.80
N PRO A 164 2.45 25.93 -3.12
CA PRO A 164 2.06 27.23 -2.56
C PRO A 164 1.79 28.31 -3.61
N THR A 165 2.43 28.26 -4.79
CA THR A 165 2.14 29.19 -5.90
C THR A 165 0.81 28.89 -6.56
N ALA A 166 0.51 27.62 -6.85
CA ALA A 166 -0.79 27.22 -7.40
C ALA A 166 -1.94 27.54 -6.42
N LEU A 167 -1.74 27.29 -5.11
CA LEU A 167 -2.71 27.66 -4.09
C LEU A 167 -2.92 29.19 -4.00
N SER A 168 -1.84 29.97 -4.13
CA SER A 168 -1.91 31.44 -4.17
C SER A 168 -2.62 31.97 -5.41
N ILE A 169 -2.40 31.36 -6.57
CA ILE A 169 -3.08 31.74 -7.82
C ILE A 169 -4.56 31.35 -7.77
N TYR A 170 -4.88 30.16 -7.24
CA TYR A 170 -6.26 29.73 -7.06
C TYR A 170 -7.05 30.68 -6.13
N LYS A 171 -6.45 31.10 -5.01
CA LYS A 171 -7.04 32.13 -4.13
C LYS A 171 -7.22 33.49 -4.82
N LYS A 172 -6.37 33.83 -5.79
CA LYS A 172 -6.51 35.06 -6.60
C LYS A 172 -7.58 34.96 -7.68
N LEU A 173 -7.78 33.78 -8.27
CA LEU A 173 -8.74 33.56 -9.36
C LEU A 173 -10.16 33.24 -8.87
N PHE A 174 -10.28 32.65 -7.67
CA PHE A 174 -11.56 32.46 -6.97
C PHE A 174 -11.58 33.25 -5.65
N PRO A 175 -11.69 34.58 -5.70
CA PRO A 175 -11.97 35.36 -4.51
C PRO A 175 -13.43 35.14 -4.11
N THR A 176 -13.63 34.44 -3.00
CA THR A 176 -14.86 34.41 -2.18
C THR A 176 -15.83 33.25 -2.41
N ALA A 177 -15.77 32.29 -1.49
CA ALA A 177 -16.96 31.70 -0.88
C ALA A 177 -16.63 31.28 0.56
N GLY A 178 -16.99 32.13 1.54
CA GLY A 178 -17.30 31.66 2.89
C GLY A 178 -16.57 32.21 4.11
N GLU A 179 -16.21 33.50 4.18
CA GLU A 179 -16.24 34.17 5.49
C GLU A 179 -17.71 34.43 5.85
N LYS A 180 -18.36 33.47 6.50
CA LYS A 180 -19.55 33.71 7.35
C LYS A 180 -19.76 32.55 8.31
N TYR A 181 -19.17 32.66 9.51
CA TYR A 181 -19.76 32.31 10.82
C TYR A 181 -18.94 33.12 11.84
N SER A 182 -19.27 34.40 12.04
CA SER A 182 -20.15 34.94 13.09
C SER A 182 -19.65 34.69 14.52
N ILE A 183 -19.49 35.81 15.22
CA ILE A 183 -18.98 36.04 16.58
C ILE A 183 -19.87 35.38 17.65
N TYR A 184 -19.27 34.55 18.51
CA TYR A 184 -19.22 34.65 19.99
C TYR A 184 -18.35 33.52 20.56
#